data_AF-A0A6D0Y8C8-F1
#
_entry.id   AF-A0A6D0Y8C8-F1
#
_cell.length_a   1.000
_cell.length_b   1.000
_cell.length_c   1.000
_cell.angle_alpha   90.00
_cell.angle_beta   90.00
_cell.angle_gamma   90.00
#
_symmetry.space_group_name_H-M   'P 1'
#
loop_
_entity.id
_entity.type
_entity.pdbx_description
1 polymer ?
#
loop_
_entity_poly.entity_id
_entity_poly.type
_entity_poly.pdbx_seq_one_letter_code
_entity_poly.pdbx_strand_id
1 'polypeptide(L)'
;MLNISVAKYIVKEFTSKQLNDLNELSQKLKEELKELPEREVKKGIRRSPEEVKSFILKIMEKNPGISATHALREFRDSGNSFEEKRFRAEFMALREAKP
;
A
#
# COMPACT_ATOMS: atom_id res chain seq x y z
N MET A 1 9.54 -17.82 -4.45
CA MET A 1 8.13 -17.78 -3.99
C MET A 1 7.24 -17.33 -5.13
N LEU A 2 6.18 -18.07 -5.43
CA LEU A 2 5.19 -17.68 -6.42
C LEU A 2 4.37 -16.51 -5.86
N ASN A 3 4.33 -15.38 -6.55
CA ASN A 3 3.50 -14.26 -6.15
C ASN A 3 2.03 -14.60 -6.46
N ILE A 4 1.29 -15.05 -5.44
CA ILE A 4 -0.11 -15.50 -5.58
C ILE A 4 -0.99 -14.42 -6.21
N SER A 5 -0.72 -13.14 -5.94
CA SER A 5 -1.47 -12.03 -6.53
C SER A 5 -1.25 -11.94 -8.04
N VAL A 6 -0.02 -12.19 -8.51
CA VAL A 6 0.30 -12.23 -9.95
C VAL A 6 -0.37 -13.43 -10.61
N ALA A 7 -0.34 -14.61 -9.98
CA ALA A 7 -1.02 -15.79 -10.50
C ALA A 7 -2.54 -15.58 -10.64
N LYS A 8 -3.18 -14.99 -9.63
CA LYS A 8 -4.61 -14.63 -9.67
C LYS A 8 -4.91 -13.63 -10.79
N TYR A 9 -4.05 -12.64 -10.98
CA TYR A 9 -4.20 -11.66 -12.05
C TYR A 9 -4.12 -12.32 -13.43
N ILE A 10 -3.12 -13.18 -13.66
CA ILE A 10 -2.95 -13.91 -14.93
C ILE A 10 -4.19 -14.77 -15.25
N VAL A 11 -4.68 -15.55 -14.28
CA VAL A 11 -5.89 -16.37 -14.47
C VAL A 11 -7.11 -15.51 -14.76
N LYS A 12 -7.29 -14.40 -14.04
CA LYS A 12 -8.38 -13.46 -14.28
C LYS A 12 -8.34 -12.88 -15.69
N GLU A 13 -7.18 -12.37 -16.12
CA GLU A 13 -7.02 -11.79 -17.46
C GLU A 13 -7.19 -12.81 -18.58
N PHE A 14 -6.69 -14.02 -18.39
CA PHE A 14 -6.84 -15.11 -19.36
C PHE A 14 -8.31 -15.46 -19.59
N THR A 15 -9.07 -15.61 -18.49
CA THR A 15 -10.49 -15.98 -18.52
C THR A 15 -11.38 -14.83 -18.98
N SER A 16 -11.14 -13.60 -18.53
CA SER A 16 -11.96 -12.43 -18.91
C SER A 16 -11.81 -12.05 -20.38
N LYS A 17 -10.60 -12.18 -20.93
CA LYS A 17 -10.31 -11.91 -22.34
C LYS A 17 -10.60 -13.11 -23.26
N GLN A 18 -11.10 -14.23 -22.71
CA GLN A 18 -11.41 -15.48 -23.43
C GLN A 18 -10.28 -15.91 -24.37
N LEU A 19 -9.05 -15.87 -23.88
CA LEU A 19 -7.88 -16.19 -24.70
C LEU A 19 -7.76 -17.71 -24.83
N ASN A 20 -7.33 -18.15 -26.01
CA ASN A 20 -7.18 -19.57 -26.31
C ASN A 20 -5.77 -20.08 -25.97
N ASP A 21 -4.79 -19.17 -25.89
CA ASP A 21 -3.39 -19.50 -25.62
C ASP A 21 -2.76 -18.49 -24.65
N LEU A 22 -1.97 -19.01 -23.69
CA LEU A 22 -1.18 -18.22 -22.77
C LEU A 22 -0.10 -17.39 -23.50
N ASN A 23 0.33 -17.82 -24.68
CA ASN A 23 1.26 -17.05 -25.49
C ASN A 23 0.62 -15.73 -25.99
N GLU A 24 -0.65 -15.74 -26.36
CA GLU A 24 -1.39 -14.53 -26.73
C GLU A 24 -1.50 -13.56 -25.55
N LEU A 25 -1.78 -14.08 -24.36
CA LEU A 25 -1.79 -13.27 -23.13
C LEU A 25 -0.40 -12.67 -22.85
N SER A 26 0.65 -13.46 -23.02
CA SER A 26 2.04 -13.03 -22.82
C SER A 26 2.43 -11.89 -23.76
N GLN A 27 2.06 -11.97 -25.05
CA GLN A 27 2.33 -10.89 -26.00
C GLN A 27 1.55 -9.62 -25.65
N LYS A 28 0.26 -9.74 -25.34
CA LYS A 28 -0.57 -8.60 -24.91
C LYS A 28 -0.01 -7.93 -23.66
N LEU A 29 0.34 -8.70 -22.64
CA LEU A 29 0.93 -8.16 -21.41
C LEU A 29 2.30 -7.52 -21.67
N LYS A 30 3.11 -8.07 -22.58
CA LYS A 30 4.38 -7.43 -22.98
C LYS A 30 4.17 -6.09 -23.66
N GLU A 31 3.13 -5.94 -24.47
CA GLU A 31 2.77 -4.67 -25.11
C GLU A 31 2.19 -3.69 -24.10
N GLU A 32 1.22 -4.11 -23.28
CA GLU A 32 0.57 -3.29 -22.25
C GLU A 32 1.58 -2.82 -21.18
N LEU A 33 2.54 -3.67 -20.79
CA LEU A 33 3.55 -3.38 -19.76
C LEU A 33 4.85 -2.83 -20.33
N LYS A 34 4.93 -2.62 -21.65
CA LYS A 34 6.11 -2.02 -22.30
C LYS A 34 6.38 -0.61 -21.78
N GLU A 35 5.30 0.09 -21.46
CA GLU A 35 5.32 1.38 -20.78
C GLU A 35 4.66 1.19 -19.42
N LEU A 36 5.46 1.02 -18.37
CA LEU A 36 4.95 1.20 -17.03
C LEU A 36 4.48 2.65 -16.92
N PRO A 37 3.25 2.93 -16.45
CA PRO A 37 2.83 4.30 -16.21
C PRO A 37 3.88 4.95 -15.34
N GLU A 38 4.29 6.18 -15.68
CA GLU A 38 5.19 6.94 -14.83
C GLU A 38 4.59 6.92 -13.43
N ARG A 39 5.34 6.33 -12.50
CA ARG A 39 4.92 6.31 -11.12
C ARG A 39 4.96 7.76 -10.67
N GLU A 40 3.80 8.41 -10.63
CA GLU A 40 3.65 9.70 -9.97
C GLU A 40 4.10 9.50 -8.52
N VAL A 41 5.33 9.93 -8.23
CA VAL A 41 5.80 10.03 -6.85
C VAL A 41 5.06 11.22 -6.27
N LYS A 42 3.81 11.01 -5.86
CA LYS A 42 3.05 11.98 -5.09
C LYS A 42 3.86 12.22 -3.82
N LYS A 43 4.57 13.35 -3.79
CA LYS A 43 5.24 13.80 -2.57
C LYS A 43 4.14 14.02 -1.55
N GLY A 44 4.01 13.10 -0.60
CA GLY A 44 2.99 13.22 0.41
C GLY A 44 3.11 14.55 1.15
N ILE A 45 1.98 15.13 1.53
CA ILE A 45 1.96 16.39 2.28
C ILE A 45 2.67 16.14 3.61
N ARG A 46 3.69 16.95 3.90
CA ARG A 46 4.40 16.85 5.18
C ARG A 46 3.45 17.27 6.30
N ARG A 47 3.19 16.35 7.23
CA ARG A 47 2.28 16.59 8.37
C ARG A 47 3.06 16.98 9.63
N SER A 48 2.38 17.72 10.51
CA SER A 48 2.90 18.02 11.84
C SER A 48 2.86 16.78 12.74
N PRO A 49 3.69 16.72 13.80
CA PRO A 49 3.62 15.62 14.78
C PRO A 49 2.23 15.44 15.39
N GLU A 50 1.49 16.52 15.63
CA GLU A 50 0.14 16.50 16.21
C GLU A 50 -0.89 15.87 15.25
N GLU A 51 -0.79 16.19 13.96
CA GLU A 51 -1.61 15.58 12.91
C GLU A 51 -1.33 14.07 12.80
N VAL A 52 -0.05 13.68 12.91
CA VAL A 52 0.37 12.27 12.91
C VAL A 52 -0.20 11.53 14.12
N LYS A 53 -0.10 12.11 15.33
CA LYS A 53 -0.68 11.52 16.54
C LYS A 53 -2.19 11.33 16.42
N SER A 54 -2.89 12.35 15.91
CA SER A 54 -4.33 12.31 15.69
C SER A 54 -4.72 11.21 14.70
N PHE A 55 -3.92 11.02 13.64
CA PHE A 55 -4.12 9.93 12.69
C PHE A 55 -3.90 8.55 13.35
N ILE A 56 -2.81 8.40 14.11
CA ILE A 56 -2.48 7.14 14.78
C ILE A 56 -3.58 6.75 15.79
N LEU A 57 -4.12 7.69 16.56
CA LEU A 57 -5.22 7.39 17.48
C LEU A 57 -6.45 6.87 16.72
N LYS A 58 -6.86 7.56 15.65
CA LYS A 58 -8.01 7.15 14.82
C LYS A 58 -7.83 5.78 14.21
N ILE A 59 -6.63 5.46 13.70
CA ILE A 59 -6.39 4.15 13.07
C ILE A 59 -6.36 3.03 14.10
N MET A 60 -5.86 3.29 15.31
CA MET A 60 -5.87 2.33 16.42
C MET A 60 -7.27 2.11 17.01
N GLU A 61 -8.14 3.12 16.98
CA GLU A 61 -9.57 2.95 17.33
C GLU A 61 -10.28 2.04 16.31
N LYS A 62 -10.04 2.29 15.02
CA LYS A 62 -10.64 1.50 13.93
C LYS A 62 -10.09 0.08 13.85
N ASN A 63 -8.79 -0.11 14.13
CA ASN A 63 -8.11 -1.40 14.09
C ASN A 63 -7.07 -1.50 15.24
N PRO A 64 -7.49 -1.95 16.44
CA PRO A 64 -6.61 -2.03 17.61
C PRO A 64 -5.39 -2.95 17.44
N GLY A 65 -5.46 -3.92 16.53
CA GLY A 65 -4.38 -4.87 16.24
C GLY A 65 -3.42 -4.43 15.14
N ILE A 66 -3.56 -3.21 14.59
CA ILE A 66 -2.73 -2.75 13.48
C ILE A 66 -1.26 -2.64 13.90
N SER A 67 -0.35 -3.10 13.03
CA SER A 67 1.09 -2.91 13.26
C SER A 67 1.53 -1.52 12.77
N ALA A 68 2.60 -0.99 13.36
CA ALA A 68 3.16 0.31 12.98
C ALA A 68 3.48 0.41 11.47
N THR A 69 3.91 -0.69 10.85
CA THR A 69 4.19 -0.75 9.41
C THR A 69 2.92 -0.61 8.56
N HIS A 70 1.82 -1.28 8.95
CA HIS A 70 0.55 -1.16 8.24
C HIS A 70 -0.08 0.23 8.44
N ALA A 71 0.00 0.77 9.65
CA ALA A 71 -0.46 2.14 9.94
C ALA A 71 0.32 3.20 9.14
N LEU A 72 1.65 3.05 9.03
CA LEU A 72 2.48 3.95 8.21
C LEU A 72 2.15 3.83 6.72
N ARG A 73 1.82 2.63 6.24
CA ARG A 73 1.39 2.42 4.86
C ARG A 73 0.08 3.13 4.59
N GLU A 74 -0.94 2.93 5.41
CA GLU A 74 -2.23 3.61 5.27
C GLU A 74 -2.08 5.14 5.36
N PHE A 75 -1.20 5.62 6.25
CA PHE A 75 -0.84 7.04 6.34
C PHE A 75 -0.25 7.58 5.03
N ARG A 76 0.68 6.86 4.40
CA ARG A 76 1.28 7.26 3.11
C ARG A 76 0.31 7.14 1.94
N ASP A 77 -0.49 6.07 1.91
CA ASP A 77 -1.49 5.81 0.86
C ASP A 77 -2.60 6.89 0.89
N SER A 78 -2.86 7.51 2.04
CA SER A 78 -3.73 8.69 2.18
C SER A 78 -3.11 10.02 1.73
N GLY A 79 -1.91 9.99 1.14
CA GLY A 79 -1.23 11.16 0.57
C GLY A 79 -0.39 11.96 1.58
N ASN A 80 -0.06 11.39 2.75
CA ASN A 80 0.74 12.07 3.77
C ASN A 80 2.21 11.60 3.76
N SER A 81 3.11 12.48 4.20
CA SER A 81 4.54 12.17 4.37
C SER A 81 5.00 12.49 5.79
N PHE A 82 5.74 11.55 6.37
CA PHE A 82 6.40 11.72 7.66
C PHE A 82 7.59 10.77 7.77
N GLU A 83 8.56 11.13 8.61
CA GLU A 83 9.75 10.34 8.86
C GLU A 83 9.38 9.01 9.52
N GLU A 84 9.82 7.90 8.93
CA GLU A 84 9.46 6.56 9.38
C GLU A 84 9.86 6.28 10.84
N LYS A 85 11.09 6.66 11.22
CA LYS A 85 11.59 6.47 12.60
C LYS A 85 10.71 7.23 13.61
N ARG A 86 10.35 8.47 13.29
CA ARG A 86 9.50 9.30 14.14
C ARG A 86 8.07 8.77 14.20
N PHE A 87 7.51 8.36 13.07
CA PHE A 87 6.20 7.74 13.02
C PHE A 87 6.12 6.52 13.93
N ARG A 88 7.11 5.62 13.82
CA ARG A 88 7.17 4.40 14.64
C ARG A 88 7.31 4.72 16.12
N ALA A 89 8.11 5.72 16.48
CA ALA A 89 8.26 6.15 17.88
C ALA A 89 6.94 6.65 18.45
N GLU A 90 6.24 7.54 17.72
CA GLU A 90 4.92 8.05 18.14
C GLU A 90 3.87 6.93 18.22
N PHE A 91 3.89 5.99 17.28
CA PHE A 91 2.98 4.84 17.28
C PHE A 91 3.16 3.96 18.52
N MET A 92 4.41 3.66 18.89
CA MET A 92 4.70 2.85 20.08
C MET A 92 4.34 3.60 21.36
N ALA A 93 4.70 4.89 21.45
CA ALA A 93 4.36 5.72 22.60
C ALA A 93 2.84 5.77 22.85
N LEU A 94 2.03 5.95 21.79
CA LEU A 94 0.57 5.96 21.91
C LEU A 94 -0.02 4.58 22.24
N ARG A 95 0.62 3.50 21.80
CA ARG A 95 0.19 2.14 22.12
C ARG A 95 0.48 1.74 23.56
N GLU A 96 1.61 2.18 24.10
CA GLU A 96 2.01 1.93 25.49
C GLU A 96 1.30 2.87 26.48
N ALA A 97 0.89 4.07 26.03
CA ALA A 97 0.12 5.01 26.84
C ALA A 97 -1.37 4.65 26.98
N LYS A 98 -1.86 3.64 26.24
CA LYS A 98 -3.23 3.16 26.37
C LYS A 98 -3.30 2.22 27.60
N PRO A 99 -4.09 2.54 28.64
CA PRO A 99 -4.25 1.67 29.80
C PRO A 99 -4.92 0.34 29.43
#